data_AF-A0A4Z0NAL9-F1
#
_entry.id   AF-A0A4Z0NAL9-F1
#
_cell.length_a   1.000
_cell.length_b   1.000
_cell.length_c   1.000
_cell.angle_alpha   90.00
_cell.angle_beta   90.00
_cell.angle_gamma   90.00
#
_symmetry.space_group_name_H-M   'P 1'
#
loop_
_entity.id
_entity.type
_entity.pdbx_description
1 polymer ?
#
loop_
_entity_poly.entity_id
_entity_poly.type
_entity_poly.pdbx_seq_one_letter_code
_entity_poly.pdbx_strand_id
1 'polypeptide(L)'
;MTTAVVVGSGPNGLAAAITLAEAGIEVRVLEAADVVGGGMRSGEALLPGMLHDHCAAVHPMAVGSPFVVEHDLGRYGLTWAWPEIDCAHPLDGGTAGVLFRSVTRTAAELGPDGRLWRRLFERTAAEYGDTKTDIMGPLLRLPSHPIKLARFGIPALAPASALAALMRTEQTKALFGGITAHAFHRPDTPMSAAVGLGILTAGHRDGWPVVVGGSQAIASAMTALFTELGGHIETGVAVGYSEPVPVADIVMWDVSPTALAGILGDRMPARVARALGRFRYGPSAFKVDFAVEGGVPWAAEAVRQAGTVHLGGSFAELAATERAVHAGRMPDRPFVLVAQQYLADPARSVGDVHPVYSYAHVPHGYTGDAFGAVVAQIERFAPGFRDRVVAHRVSSPADFAEGNANFVGGNILTGAKDIRQLVFGPRIGLRPYDIGITGHYLCSAATPPGPGAHGMCGVQAARRALRSLP
;
A
#
# COMPACT_ATOMS: atom_id res chain seq x y z
N MET A 1 7.64 28.61 -22.03
CA MET A 1 7.10 28.13 -20.74
C MET A 1 7.39 26.64 -20.68
N THR A 2 7.94 26.13 -19.59
CA THR A 2 8.27 24.71 -19.48
C THR A 2 6.99 23.91 -19.29
N THR A 3 6.87 22.81 -20.02
CA THR A 3 5.68 21.96 -20.05
C THR A 3 5.97 20.58 -19.46
N ALA A 4 4.98 19.98 -18.81
CA ALA A 4 5.05 18.61 -18.33
C ALA A 4 3.80 17.81 -18.64
N VAL A 5 3.98 16.52 -18.91
CA VAL A 5 2.90 15.54 -19.00
C VAL A 5 3.11 14.43 -17.99
N VAL A 6 2.08 14.10 -17.22
CA VAL A 6 2.06 12.95 -16.30
C VAL A 6 1.14 11.88 -16.87
N VAL A 7 1.64 10.66 -17.04
CA VAL A 7 0.87 9.52 -17.54
C VAL A 7 0.49 8.64 -16.36
N GLY A 8 -0.80 8.60 -16.05
CA GLY A 8 -1.40 7.94 -14.89
C GLY A 8 -1.72 8.92 -13.75
N SER A 9 -2.93 8.82 -13.21
CA SER A 9 -3.46 9.64 -12.11
C SER A 9 -3.51 8.88 -10.77
N GLY A 10 -2.61 7.91 -10.59
CA GLY A 10 -2.42 7.26 -9.30
C GLY A 10 -1.93 8.25 -8.23
N PRO A 11 -1.81 7.82 -6.96
CA PRO A 11 -1.34 8.69 -5.88
C PRO A 11 0.04 9.29 -6.16
N ASN A 12 0.90 8.59 -6.90
CA ASN A 12 2.21 9.12 -7.25
C ASN A 12 2.17 10.03 -8.48
N GLY A 13 1.37 9.71 -9.51
CA GLY A 13 1.16 10.58 -10.65
C GLY A 13 0.60 11.95 -10.25
N LEU A 14 -0.47 11.97 -9.46
CA LEU A 14 -1.06 13.22 -8.96
C LEU A 14 -0.08 14.00 -8.08
N ALA A 15 0.68 13.33 -7.20
CA ALA A 15 1.68 14.01 -6.39
C ALA A 15 2.82 14.60 -7.24
N ALA A 16 3.27 13.90 -8.28
CA ALA A 16 4.24 14.42 -9.23
C ALA A 16 3.70 15.65 -9.98
N ALA A 17 2.43 15.59 -10.42
CA ALA A 17 1.77 16.68 -11.13
C ALA A 17 1.70 17.95 -10.28
N ILE A 18 1.26 17.82 -9.03
CA ILE A 18 1.19 18.92 -8.05
C ILE A 18 2.57 19.50 -7.79
N THR A 19 3.57 18.65 -7.50
CA THR A 19 4.95 19.12 -7.25
C THR A 19 5.55 19.88 -8.45
N LEU A 20 5.21 19.49 -9.69
CA LEU A 20 5.64 20.22 -10.89
C LEU A 20 4.88 21.54 -11.07
N ALA A 21 3.56 21.54 -10.86
CA ALA A 21 2.73 22.73 -10.99
C ALA A 21 3.12 23.82 -9.98
N GLU A 22 3.42 23.45 -8.73
CA GLU A 22 3.95 24.37 -7.71
C GLU A 22 5.28 25.01 -8.10
N ALA A 23 6.07 24.34 -8.92
CA ALA A 23 7.32 24.87 -9.47
C ALA A 23 7.10 25.78 -10.69
N GLY A 24 5.84 26.10 -11.03
CA GLY A 24 5.48 26.97 -12.16
C GLY A 24 5.55 26.28 -13.53
N ILE A 25 5.57 24.94 -13.55
CA ILE A 25 5.52 24.15 -14.80
C ILE A 25 4.06 24.01 -15.24
N GLU A 26 3.78 24.15 -16.54
CA GLU A 26 2.45 23.86 -17.09
C GLU A 26 2.26 22.35 -17.17
N VAL A 27 1.29 21.79 -16.44
CA VAL A 27 1.14 20.33 -16.30
C VAL A 27 -0.19 19.82 -16.83
N ARG A 28 -0.11 18.76 -17.65
CA ARG A 28 -1.26 17.93 -18.04
C ARG A 28 -1.12 16.52 -17.47
N VAL A 29 -2.20 15.95 -16.95
CA VAL A 29 -2.29 14.56 -16.50
C VAL A 29 -3.16 13.78 -17.48
N LEU A 30 -2.67 12.65 -17.97
CA LEU A 30 -3.38 11.75 -18.86
C LEU A 30 -3.70 10.46 -18.10
N GLU A 31 -4.98 10.17 -17.91
CA GLU A 31 -5.48 8.98 -17.22
C GLU A 31 -6.21 8.08 -18.21
N ALA A 32 -5.90 6.78 -18.20
CA ALA A 32 -6.50 5.81 -19.11
C ALA A 32 -7.94 5.43 -18.70
N ALA A 33 -8.23 5.40 -17.40
CA ALA A 33 -9.58 5.14 -16.90
C ALA A 33 -10.47 6.39 -17.01
N ASP A 34 -11.78 6.18 -16.85
CA ASP A 34 -12.77 7.28 -16.82
C ASP A 34 -12.70 8.10 -15.51
N VAL A 35 -12.07 7.54 -14.47
CA VAL A 35 -12.00 8.12 -13.13
C VAL A 35 -10.56 8.07 -12.61
N VAL A 36 -10.13 9.18 -12.02
CA VAL A 36 -8.81 9.34 -11.43
C VAL A 36 -8.62 8.53 -10.15
N GLY A 37 -7.34 8.28 -9.80
CA GLY A 37 -6.94 7.77 -8.49
C GLY A 37 -6.35 6.36 -8.50
N GLY A 38 -6.43 5.61 -9.61
CA GLY A 38 -5.82 4.28 -9.72
C GLY A 38 -6.16 3.34 -8.55
N GLY A 39 -5.19 3.04 -7.69
CA GLY A 39 -5.38 2.16 -6.53
C GLY A 39 -6.17 2.75 -5.36
N MET A 40 -6.39 4.06 -5.31
CA MET A 40 -7.17 4.73 -4.24
C MET A 40 -8.62 5.00 -4.62
N ARG A 41 -9.16 4.34 -5.65
CA ARG A 41 -10.57 4.47 -6.01
C ARG A 41 -11.49 3.80 -4.98
N SER A 42 -12.71 4.31 -4.87
CA SER A 42 -13.81 3.75 -4.07
C SER A 42 -15.09 3.74 -4.89
N GLY A 43 -16.02 2.85 -4.56
CA GLY A 43 -17.31 2.81 -5.22
C GLY A 43 -18.32 1.92 -4.53
N GLU A 44 -19.56 1.97 -5.02
CA GLU A 44 -20.65 1.14 -4.54
C GLU A 44 -20.63 -0.22 -5.26
N ALA A 45 -20.02 -1.22 -4.61
CA ALA A 45 -19.72 -2.50 -5.26
C ALA A 45 -20.80 -3.57 -5.05
N LEU A 46 -21.58 -3.48 -3.97
CA LEU A 46 -22.49 -4.55 -3.52
C LEU A 46 -23.94 -4.08 -3.35
N LEU A 47 -24.15 -3.04 -2.56
CA LEU A 47 -25.47 -2.46 -2.27
C LEU A 47 -25.45 -0.96 -2.58
N PRO A 48 -26.55 -0.37 -3.07
CA PRO A 48 -26.65 1.08 -3.23
C PRO A 48 -26.36 1.81 -1.90
N GLY A 49 -25.49 2.82 -1.94
CA GLY A 49 -25.02 3.57 -0.78
C GLY A 49 -23.91 2.89 0.05
N MET A 50 -23.56 1.62 -0.22
CA MET A 50 -22.51 0.92 0.51
C MET A 50 -21.15 1.11 -0.16
N LEU A 51 -20.18 1.67 0.56
CA LEU A 51 -18.88 2.02 -0.01
C LEU A 51 -17.80 0.96 0.26
N HIS A 52 -17.16 0.49 -0.81
CA HIS A 52 -15.94 -0.33 -0.76
C HIS A 52 -14.79 0.38 -1.47
N ASP A 53 -13.58 0.25 -0.91
CA ASP A 53 -12.38 0.70 -1.59
C ASP A 53 -11.91 -0.37 -2.60
N HIS A 54 -11.45 0.08 -3.76
CA HIS A 54 -10.99 -0.79 -4.85
C HIS A 54 -9.73 -1.57 -4.44
N CYS A 55 -8.76 -0.90 -3.81
CA CYS A 55 -7.49 -1.50 -3.39
C CYS A 55 -6.94 -0.90 -2.08
N ALA A 56 -6.51 0.36 -2.07
CA ALA A 56 -6.01 0.97 -0.84
C ALA A 56 -7.18 1.27 0.11
N ALA A 57 -7.24 0.60 1.27
CA ALA A 57 -8.37 0.67 2.21
C ALA A 57 -8.03 1.33 3.56
N VAL A 58 -6.80 1.15 4.03
CA VAL A 58 -6.32 1.67 5.32
C VAL A 58 -4.96 2.30 5.11
N HIS A 59 -4.70 3.44 5.75
CA HIS A 59 -3.69 4.40 5.29
C HIS A 59 -2.62 4.77 6.33
N PRO A 60 -1.94 3.80 6.98
CA PRO A 60 -0.98 4.09 8.04
C PRO A 60 0.24 4.90 7.56
N MET A 61 0.59 4.78 6.28
CA MET A 61 1.72 5.52 5.69
C MET A 61 1.30 6.84 5.04
N ALA A 62 0.04 6.97 4.58
CA ALA A 62 -0.38 8.14 3.81
C ALA A 62 -0.69 9.33 4.71
N VAL A 63 -1.40 9.10 5.83
CA VAL A 63 -1.83 10.15 6.77
C VAL A 63 -0.68 11.02 7.27
N GLY A 64 0.46 10.40 7.57
CA GLY A 64 1.66 11.09 8.07
C GLY A 64 2.65 11.49 6.98
N SER A 65 2.39 11.14 5.72
CA SER A 65 3.36 11.36 4.63
C SER A 65 3.72 12.83 4.49
N PRO A 66 4.99 13.17 4.13
CA PRO A 66 5.39 14.56 3.92
C PRO A 66 4.47 15.28 2.93
N PHE A 67 4.10 14.62 1.82
CA PHE A 67 3.20 15.18 0.83
C PHE A 67 1.84 15.57 1.43
N VAL A 68 1.14 14.65 2.09
CA VAL A 68 -0.20 14.94 2.65
C VAL A 68 -0.14 16.06 3.70
N VAL A 69 0.90 16.06 4.55
CA VAL A 69 1.07 17.05 5.62
C VAL A 69 1.42 18.44 5.08
N GLU A 70 2.29 18.53 4.07
CA GLU A 70 2.75 19.80 3.49
C GLU A 70 1.62 20.54 2.75
N HIS A 71 0.69 19.82 2.12
CA HIS A 71 -0.33 20.43 1.24
C HIS A 71 -1.70 20.65 1.92
N ASP A 72 -1.83 20.31 3.22
CA ASP A 72 -3.06 20.44 4.00
C ASP A 72 -4.33 20.03 3.22
N LEU A 73 -4.35 18.78 2.74
CA LEU A 73 -5.44 18.28 1.90
C LEU A 73 -6.81 18.32 2.59
N GLY A 74 -6.86 18.55 3.90
CA GLY A 74 -8.10 18.81 4.64
C GLY A 74 -8.86 20.03 4.12
N ARG A 75 -8.17 21.04 3.58
CA ARG A 75 -8.80 22.20 2.93
C ARG A 75 -9.63 21.84 1.69
N TYR A 76 -9.40 20.66 1.13
CA TYR A 76 -10.14 20.09 -0.01
C TYR A 76 -11.10 18.97 0.39
N GLY A 77 -11.47 18.89 1.68
CA GLY A 77 -12.45 17.94 2.19
C GLY A 77 -11.89 16.57 2.59
N LEU A 78 -10.56 16.38 2.56
CA LEU A 78 -9.98 15.13 3.05
C LEU A 78 -10.09 15.02 4.57
N THR A 79 -10.85 14.02 5.06
CA THR A 79 -10.99 13.75 6.48
C THR A 79 -10.54 12.33 6.80
N TRP A 80 -9.64 12.19 7.78
CA TRP A 80 -9.19 10.90 8.31
C TRP A 80 -10.04 10.49 9.51
N ALA A 81 -10.33 9.20 9.63
CA ALA A 81 -11.05 8.63 10.78
C ALA A 81 -10.32 7.38 11.29
N TRP A 82 -10.33 7.19 12.62
CA TRP A 82 -9.61 6.10 13.28
C TRP A 82 -10.58 5.16 13.99
N PRO A 83 -10.34 3.84 13.91
CA PRO A 83 -11.01 2.89 14.78
C PRO A 83 -10.46 2.98 16.22
N GLU A 84 -11.16 2.38 17.19
CA GLU A 84 -10.65 2.26 18.57
C GLU A 84 -9.38 1.39 18.63
N ILE A 85 -9.36 0.29 17.87
CA ILE A 85 -8.19 -0.57 17.67
C ILE A 85 -7.73 -0.45 16.23
N ASP A 86 -6.46 -0.10 16.01
CA ASP A 86 -5.91 0.07 14.67
C ASP A 86 -5.86 -1.27 13.91
N CYS A 87 -5.31 -2.29 14.57
CA CYS A 87 -5.11 -3.60 13.97
C CYS A 87 -5.15 -4.72 15.01
N ALA A 88 -5.69 -5.87 14.63
CA ALA A 88 -5.62 -7.09 15.43
C ALA A 88 -5.26 -8.32 14.59
N HIS A 89 -4.60 -9.29 15.22
CA HIS A 89 -4.28 -10.58 14.62
C HIS A 89 -4.88 -11.69 15.50
N PRO A 90 -6.08 -12.22 15.18
CA PRO A 90 -6.68 -13.31 15.92
C PRO A 90 -5.86 -14.59 15.82
N LEU A 91 -5.87 -15.36 16.90
CA LEU A 91 -5.35 -16.70 17.01
C LEU A 91 -6.50 -17.66 17.33
N ASP A 92 -6.28 -18.95 17.09
CA ASP A 92 -7.20 -19.98 17.53
C ASP A 92 -7.44 -19.89 19.05
N GLY A 93 -8.64 -20.23 19.49
CA GLY A 93 -9.03 -20.14 20.90
C GLY A 93 -9.49 -18.75 21.38
N GLY A 94 -9.77 -17.82 20.45
CA GLY A 94 -10.42 -16.55 20.77
C GLY A 94 -9.51 -15.50 21.42
N THR A 95 -8.19 -15.62 21.23
CA THR A 95 -7.22 -14.58 21.65
C THR A 95 -6.69 -13.82 20.44
N ALA A 96 -6.08 -12.66 20.64
CA ALA A 96 -5.51 -11.87 19.56
C ALA A 96 -4.28 -11.09 20.03
N GLY A 97 -3.35 -10.83 19.12
CA GLY A 97 -2.39 -9.73 19.26
C GLY A 97 -3.04 -8.43 18.78
N VAL A 98 -2.88 -7.35 19.52
CA VAL A 98 -3.60 -6.08 19.27
C VAL A 98 -2.61 -4.93 19.16
N LEU A 99 -2.84 -4.07 18.17
CA LEU A 99 -2.09 -2.85 17.92
C LEU A 99 -2.99 -1.63 18.17
N PHE A 100 -2.45 -0.68 18.93
CA PHE A 100 -3.03 0.64 19.10
C PHE A 100 -2.12 1.72 18.53
N ARG A 101 -2.72 2.89 18.30
CA ARG A 101 -2.03 4.17 18.07
C ARG A 101 -1.32 4.69 19.32
N SER A 102 -0.53 3.81 19.93
CA SER A 102 0.27 4.05 21.13
C SER A 102 1.22 2.87 21.33
N VAL A 103 2.52 3.15 21.32
CA VAL A 103 3.54 2.16 21.69
C VAL A 103 3.32 1.68 23.13
N THR A 104 2.98 2.61 24.04
CA THR A 104 2.81 2.33 25.46
C THR A 104 1.63 1.39 25.72
N ARG A 105 0.45 1.69 25.13
CA ARG A 105 -0.74 0.84 25.28
C ARG A 105 -0.51 -0.54 24.68
N THR A 106 0.01 -0.59 23.44
CA THR A 106 0.34 -1.85 22.76
C THR A 106 1.31 -2.68 23.59
N ALA A 107 2.43 -2.09 24.04
CA ALA A 107 3.42 -2.82 24.84
C ALA A 107 2.87 -3.34 26.18
N ALA A 108 1.92 -2.62 26.80
CA ALA A 108 1.27 -3.08 28.02
C ALA A 108 0.42 -4.33 27.77
N GLU A 109 -0.33 -4.36 26.66
CA GLU A 109 -1.19 -5.49 26.30
C GLU A 109 -0.40 -6.72 25.80
N LEU A 110 0.80 -6.53 25.27
CA LEU A 110 1.71 -7.63 24.86
C LEU A 110 2.41 -8.31 26.06
N GLY A 111 2.21 -7.82 27.28
CA GLY A 111 2.70 -8.45 28.51
C GLY A 111 4.23 -8.66 28.51
N PRO A 112 4.74 -9.91 28.60
CA PRO A 112 6.18 -10.20 28.66
C PRO A 112 7.02 -9.59 27.53
N ASP A 113 6.43 -9.37 26.35
CA ASP A 113 7.11 -8.84 25.18
C ASP A 113 7.12 -7.30 25.12
N GLY A 114 6.39 -6.62 26.01
CA GLY A 114 6.27 -5.17 26.01
C GLY A 114 7.61 -4.43 26.07
N ARG A 115 8.61 -4.97 26.78
CA ARG A 115 9.96 -4.38 26.84
C ARG A 115 10.68 -4.44 25.49
N LEU A 116 10.57 -5.55 24.77
CA LEU A 116 11.14 -5.69 23.43
C LEU A 116 10.41 -4.75 22.46
N TRP A 117 9.09 -4.73 22.53
CA TRP A 117 8.26 -3.86 21.69
C TRP A 117 8.61 -2.38 21.84
N ARG A 118 8.72 -1.89 23.08
CA ARG A 118 9.17 -0.52 23.36
C ARG A 118 10.56 -0.22 22.80
N ARG A 119 11.51 -1.15 22.94
CA ARG A 119 12.87 -0.98 22.38
C ARG A 119 12.86 -0.81 20.86
N LEU A 120 11.95 -1.49 20.16
CA LEU A 120 11.83 -1.40 18.71
C LEU A 120 11.11 -0.11 18.27
N PHE A 121 10.07 0.32 18.99
CA PHE A 121 9.13 1.32 18.47
C PHE A 121 9.03 2.63 19.24
N GLU A 122 9.36 2.67 20.54
CA GLU A 122 9.08 3.86 21.36
C GLU A 122 9.82 5.08 20.85
N ARG A 123 11.12 4.92 20.56
CA ARG A 123 11.95 6.00 20.07
C ARG A 123 11.71 6.31 18.61
N THR A 124 11.55 5.30 17.77
CA THR A 124 11.33 5.48 16.32
C THR A 124 9.98 6.13 16.04
N ALA A 125 8.93 5.78 16.79
CA ALA A 125 7.62 6.43 16.68
C ALA A 125 7.68 7.89 17.19
N ALA A 126 8.33 8.15 18.33
CA ALA A 126 8.48 9.51 18.85
C ALA A 126 9.26 10.44 17.89
N GLU A 127 10.31 9.90 17.25
CA GLU A 127 11.16 10.61 16.29
C GLU A 127 10.63 10.52 14.83
N TYR A 128 9.43 9.96 14.61
CA TYR A 128 8.90 9.72 13.26
C TYR A 128 8.67 11.01 12.47
N GLY A 129 8.23 12.08 13.12
CA GLY A 129 8.05 13.39 12.47
C GLY A 129 9.34 13.94 11.83
N ASP A 130 10.48 13.70 12.47
CA ASP A 130 11.79 14.14 11.98
C ASP A 130 12.35 13.20 10.89
N THR A 131 12.01 11.91 10.96
CA THR A 131 12.61 10.85 10.13
C THR A 131 11.73 10.39 8.98
N LYS A 132 10.45 10.77 8.94
CA LYS A 132 9.52 10.36 7.88
C LYS A 132 10.02 10.71 6.49
N THR A 133 10.63 11.87 6.31
CA THR A 133 11.20 12.27 5.01
C THR A 133 12.36 11.37 4.62
N ASP A 134 13.16 10.91 5.59
CA ASP A 134 14.29 9.98 5.40
C ASP A 134 13.80 8.54 5.12
N ILE A 135 12.76 8.09 5.83
CA ILE A 135 12.13 6.77 5.63
C ILE A 135 11.39 6.68 4.29
N MET A 136 10.70 7.76 3.89
CA MET A 136 9.89 7.82 2.67
C MET A 136 10.64 8.40 1.46
N GLY A 137 11.95 8.11 1.36
CA GLY A 137 12.69 8.38 0.13
C GLY A 137 13.69 7.26 -0.20
N PRO A 138 14.56 7.46 -1.20
CA PRO A 138 15.50 6.44 -1.63
C PRO A 138 16.44 5.98 -0.51
N LEU A 139 16.76 4.67 -0.46
CA LEU A 139 17.72 4.13 0.51
C LEU A 139 19.16 4.58 0.22
N LEU A 140 19.51 4.78 -1.05
CA LEU A 140 20.86 5.17 -1.49
C LEU A 140 21.04 6.69 -1.60
N ARG A 141 20.76 7.41 -0.52
CA ARG A 141 21.04 8.85 -0.40
C ARG A 141 21.70 9.17 0.93
N LEU A 142 22.26 10.37 1.05
CA LEU A 142 22.67 10.92 2.35
C LEU A 142 21.41 11.34 3.12
N PRO A 143 21.05 10.67 4.24
CA PRO A 143 19.88 11.04 5.03
C PRO A 143 20.16 12.32 5.82
N SER A 144 19.12 13.10 6.10
CA SER A 144 19.22 14.27 6.97
C SER A 144 19.47 13.87 8.43
N HIS A 145 19.01 12.67 8.83
CA HIS A 145 19.17 12.17 10.19
C HIS A 145 19.82 10.78 10.25
N PRO A 146 21.13 10.63 9.95
CA PRO A 146 21.80 9.32 9.84
C PRO A 146 21.73 8.48 11.12
N ILE A 147 21.88 9.11 12.30
CA ILE A 147 21.83 8.40 13.59
C ILE A 147 20.41 7.91 13.90
N LYS A 148 19.39 8.74 13.64
CA LYS A 148 17.99 8.35 13.87
C LYS A 148 17.56 7.28 12.88
N LEU A 149 17.95 7.42 11.61
CA LEU A 149 17.70 6.42 10.58
C LEU A 149 18.41 5.10 10.87
N ALA A 150 19.62 5.10 11.45
CA ALA A 150 20.31 3.85 11.82
C ALA A 150 19.53 3.03 12.87
N ARG A 151 18.81 3.68 13.80
CA ARG A 151 17.99 2.99 14.81
C ARG A 151 16.79 2.27 14.22
N PHE A 152 16.21 2.83 13.15
CA PHE A 152 15.20 2.17 12.34
C PHE A 152 15.82 1.13 11.40
N GLY A 153 16.91 1.51 10.74
CA GLY A 153 17.56 0.78 9.66
C GLY A 153 18.25 -0.51 10.09
N ILE A 154 18.91 -0.55 11.25
CA ILE A 154 19.64 -1.74 11.71
C ILE A 154 18.66 -2.92 11.94
N PRO A 155 17.57 -2.78 12.73
CA PRO A 155 16.56 -3.84 12.83
C PRO A 155 15.91 -4.18 11.48
N ALA A 156 15.72 -3.18 10.60
CA ALA A 156 15.15 -3.39 9.28
C ALA A 156 16.02 -4.24 8.34
N LEU A 157 17.30 -4.45 8.64
CA LEU A 157 18.16 -5.38 7.88
C LEU A 157 17.88 -6.86 8.20
N ALA A 158 17.30 -7.16 9.36
CA ALA A 158 17.06 -8.51 9.80
C ALA A 158 15.91 -9.19 9.03
N PRO A 159 15.92 -10.53 8.92
CA PRO A 159 14.72 -11.28 8.59
C PRO A 159 13.62 -11.07 9.64
N ALA A 160 12.37 -10.96 9.21
CA ALA A 160 11.22 -10.86 10.12
C ALA A 160 11.15 -12.09 11.04
N SER A 161 11.47 -13.28 10.54
CA SER A 161 11.52 -14.51 11.35
C SER A 161 12.52 -14.44 12.50
N ALA A 162 13.66 -13.76 12.31
CA ALA A 162 14.66 -13.60 13.35
C ALA A 162 14.18 -12.65 14.45
N LEU A 163 13.49 -11.55 14.10
CA LEU A 163 12.89 -10.65 15.08
C LEU A 163 11.72 -11.30 15.83
N ALA A 164 10.88 -12.07 15.12
CA ALA A 164 9.78 -12.82 15.72
C ALA A 164 10.29 -13.88 16.73
N ALA A 165 11.44 -14.51 16.47
CA ALA A 165 12.04 -15.47 17.39
C ALA A 165 12.50 -14.86 18.73
N LEU A 166 12.69 -13.53 18.80
CA LEU A 166 13.00 -12.83 20.05
C LEU A 166 11.77 -12.61 20.94
N MET A 167 10.57 -12.73 20.37
CA MET A 167 9.28 -12.56 21.06
C MET A 167 8.87 -13.86 21.74
N ARG A 168 8.25 -13.77 22.92
CA ARG A 168 7.91 -14.91 23.78
C ARG A 168 6.49 -15.41 23.53
N THR A 169 5.55 -14.50 23.37
CA THR A 169 4.12 -14.79 23.25
C THR A 169 3.73 -15.02 21.80
N GLU A 170 2.78 -15.93 21.55
CA GLU A 170 2.26 -16.16 20.21
C GLU A 170 1.50 -14.94 19.68
N GLN A 171 0.81 -14.20 20.55
CA GLN A 171 0.10 -12.96 20.21
C GLN A 171 1.04 -11.91 19.61
N THR A 172 2.21 -11.69 20.24
CA THR A 172 3.19 -10.71 19.73
C THR A 172 3.78 -11.16 18.40
N LYS A 173 4.16 -12.44 18.29
CA LYS A 173 4.71 -12.99 17.05
C LYS A 173 3.70 -12.90 15.92
N ALA A 174 2.45 -13.26 16.18
CA ALA A 174 1.37 -13.25 15.21
C ALA A 174 1.08 -11.82 14.74
N LEU A 175 0.91 -10.86 15.66
CA LEU A 175 0.73 -9.44 15.33
C LEU A 175 1.88 -8.89 14.46
N PHE A 176 3.12 -9.15 14.86
CA PHE A 176 4.28 -8.74 14.07
C PHE A 176 4.29 -9.40 12.69
N GLY A 177 4.02 -10.70 12.63
CA GLY A 177 3.92 -11.48 11.39
C GLY A 177 2.87 -10.94 10.42
N GLY A 178 1.65 -10.71 10.90
CA GLY A 178 0.54 -10.18 10.10
C GLY A 178 0.88 -8.83 9.48
N ILE A 179 1.52 -7.93 10.24
CA ILE A 179 1.93 -6.63 9.73
C ILE A 179 3.10 -6.75 8.74
N THR A 180 4.05 -7.66 8.96
CA THR A 180 5.13 -7.92 7.99
C THR A 180 4.63 -8.52 6.68
N ALA A 181 3.50 -9.26 6.70
CA ALA A 181 2.92 -9.87 5.51
C ALA A 181 2.45 -8.85 4.47
N HIS A 182 2.24 -7.57 4.85
CA HIS A 182 1.97 -6.47 3.90
C HIS A 182 3.05 -6.31 2.82
N ALA A 183 4.25 -6.87 3.02
CA ALA A 183 5.30 -6.91 2.01
C ALA A 183 5.03 -7.89 0.84
N PHE A 184 4.05 -8.80 0.96
CA PHE A 184 3.81 -9.91 0.03
C PHE A 184 5.08 -10.75 -0.21
N HIS A 185 5.85 -10.95 0.85
CA HIS A 185 7.16 -11.58 0.77
C HIS A 185 7.41 -12.54 1.92
N ARG A 186 8.36 -13.43 1.67
CA ARG A 186 8.83 -14.41 2.63
C ARG A 186 9.45 -13.73 3.87
N PRO A 187 9.05 -14.09 5.10
CA PRO A 187 9.56 -13.47 6.32
C PRO A 187 10.96 -13.97 6.72
N ASP A 188 11.51 -14.98 6.03
CA ASP A 188 12.82 -15.58 6.32
C ASP A 188 13.98 -14.99 5.51
N THR A 189 13.72 -14.02 4.61
CA THR A 189 14.77 -13.39 3.81
C THR A 189 15.36 -12.17 4.52
N PRO A 190 16.63 -11.81 4.27
CA PRO A 190 17.18 -10.54 4.76
C PRO A 190 16.33 -9.35 4.33
N MET A 191 16.27 -8.32 5.18
CA MET A 191 15.44 -7.12 5.03
C MET A 191 13.91 -7.33 4.98
N SER A 192 13.39 -8.54 5.18
CA SER A 192 11.94 -8.78 5.19
C SER A 192 11.21 -8.08 6.35
N ALA A 193 11.92 -7.70 7.42
CA ALA A 193 11.35 -6.92 8.50
C ALA A 193 11.10 -5.44 8.14
N ALA A 194 11.76 -4.90 7.10
CA ALA A 194 11.81 -3.47 6.85
C ALA A 194 10.43 -2.82 6.68
N VAL A 195 9.58 -3.43 5.84
CA VAL A 195 8.22 -2.93 5.57
C VAL A 195 7.36 -3.00 6.84
N GLY A 196 7.39 -4.13 7.55
CA GLY A 196 6.60 -4.31 8.78
C GLY A 196 7.01 -3.34 9.88
N LEU A 197 8.32 -3.11 10.08
CA LEU A 197 8.82 -2.12 11.03
C LEU A 197 8.44 -0.69 10.63
N GLY A 198 8.48 -0.36 9.34
CA GLY A 198 8.04 0.94 8.82
C GLY A 198 6.57 1.20 9.11
N ILE A 199 5.71 0.25 8.74
CA ILE A 199 4.27 0.32 8.97
C ILE A 199 3.93 0.37 10.46
N LEU A 200 4.60 -0.43 11.30
CA LEU A 200 4.41 -0.39 12.77
C LEU A 200 4.83 0.95 13.38
N THR A 201 5.94 1.50 12.93
CA THR A 201 6.43 2.81 13.40
C THR A 201 5.44 3.91 13.04
N ALA A 202 5.00 3.95 11.78
CA ALA A 202 4.00 4.91 11.31
C ALA A 202 2.66 4.73 12.02
N GLY A 203 2.19 3.49 12.14
CA GLY A 203 0.95 3.13 12.82
C GLY A 203 0.93 3.51 14.30
N HIS A 204 2.05 3.32 15.02
CA HIS A 204 2.12 3.79 16.40
C HIS A 204 2.07 5.31 16.54
N ARG A 205 2.59 6.06 15.55
CA ARG A 205 2.65 7.52 15.60
C ARG A 205 1.35 8.18 15.12
N ASP A 206 0.82 7.71 14.00
CA ASP A 206 -0.28 8.35 13.27
C ASP A 206 -1.52 7.46 13.16
N GLY A 207 -1.43 6.18 13.53
CA GLY A 207 -2.53 5.22 13.52
C GLY A 207 -2.72 4.52 12.18
N TRP A 208 -3.80 3.74 12.08
CA TRP A 208 -4.23 3.09 10.85
C TRP A 208 -5.60 3.64 10.43
N PRO A 209 -5.65 4.91 9.98
CA PRO A 209 -6.92 5.53 9.65
C PRO A 209 -7.49 5.03 8.34
N VAL A 210 -8.79 5.23 8.19
CA VAL A 210 -9.49 5.24 6.92
C VAL A 210 -9.78 6.68 6.52
N VAL A 211 -10.21 6.88 5.28
CA VAL A 211 -10.71 8.17 4.82
C VAL A 211 -12.22 8.17 4.88
N VAL A 212 -12.81 9.20 5.47
CA VAL A 212 -14.27 9.37 5.51
C VAL A 212 -14.80 9.51 4.08
N GLY A 213 -15.80 8.71 3.72
CA GLY A 213 -16.41 8.71 2.39
C GLY A 213 -15.65 7.93 1.31
N GLY A 214 -14.62 7.15 1.69
CA GLY A 214 -13.85 6.35 0.74
C GLY A 214 -12.45 6.90 0.47
N SER A 215 -11.54 6.01 0.11
CA SER A 215 -10.18 6.37 -0.35
C SER A 215 -10.17 7.28 -1.59
N GLN A 216 -11.25 7.29 -2.39
CA GLN A 216 -11.43 8.22 -3.52
C GLN A 216 -11.27 9.68 -3.09
N ALA A 217 -11.62 10.04 -1.86
CA ALA A 217 -11.49 11.41 -1.36
C ALA A 217 -10.02 11.89 -1.32
N ILE A 218 -9.02 11.00 -1.24
CA ILE A 218 -7.61 11.37 -1.42
C ILE A 218 -7.39 11.86 -2.85
N ALA A 219 -7.86 11.11 -3.84
CA ALA A 219 -7.75 11.47 -5.25
C ALA A 219 -8.47 12.77 -5.57
N SER A 220 -9.69 12.94 -5.02
CA SER A 220 -10.50 14.15 -5.20
C SER A 220 -9.81 15.37 -4.60
N ALA A 221 -9.27 15.27 -3.38
CA ALA A 221 -8.54 16.36 -2.73
C ALA A 221 -7.27 16.76 -3.51
N MET A 222 -6.49 15.77 -3.97
CA MET A 222 -5.32 16.02 -4.81
C MET A 222 -5.70 16.66 -6.15
N THR A 223 -6.79 16.21 -6.77
CA THR A 223 -7.29 16.77 -8.03
C THR A 223 -7.74 18.22 -7.85
N ALA A 224 -8.43 18.53 -6.76
CA ALA A 224 -8.86 19.89 -6.44
C ALA A 224 -7.65 20.83 -6.25
N LEU A 225 -6.64 20.40 -5.49
CA LEU A 225 -5.37 21.11 -5.37
C LEU A 225 -4.68 21.32 -6.72
N PHE A 226 -4.57 20.25 -7.52
CA PHE A 226 -3.93 20.33 -8.82
C PHE A 226 -4.64 21.31 -9.76
N THR A 227 -5.98 21.33 -9.74
CA THR A 227 -6.79 22.25 -10.53
C THR A 227 -6.62 23.69 -10.05
N GLU A 228 -6.53 23.94 -8.74
CA GLU A 228 -6.24 25.26 -8.17
C GLU A 228 -4.89 25.80 -8.64
N LEU A 229 -3.90 24.92 -8.81
CA LEU A 229 -2.58 25.26 -9.36
C LEU A 229 -2.57 25.45 -10.88
N GLY A 230 -3.74 25.39 -11.55
CA GLY A 230 -3.87 25.55 -13.00
C GLY A 230 -3.57 24.28 -13.82
N GLY A 231 -3.50 23.12 -13.16
CA GLY A 231 -3.31 21.84 -13.81
C GLY A 231 -4.54 21.34 -14.56
N HIS A 232 -4.32 20.54 -15.61
CA HIS A 232 -5.39 19.93 -16.41
C HIS A 232 -5.31 18.41 -16.39
N ILE A 233 -6.46 17.74 -16.24
CA ILE A 233 -6.56 16.27 -16.27
C ILE A 233 -7.48 15.85 -17.42
N GLU A 234 -7.03 14.88 -18.21
CA GLU A 234 -7.79 14.22 -19.27
C GLU A 234 -7.91 12.72 -18.95
N THR A 235 -9.15 12.24 -18.82
CA THR A 235 -9.49 10.83 -18.60
C THR A 235 -9.83 10.12 -19.91
N GLY A 236 -9.81 8.78 -19.92
CA GLY A 236 -10.02 7.98 -21.14
C GLY A 236 -8.86 8.00 -22.13
N VAL A 237 -7.67 8.47 -21.73
CA VAL A 237 -6.49 8.67 -22.58
C VAL A 237 -5.44 7.59 -22.30
N ALA A 238 -5.41 6.54 -23.14
CA ALA A 238 -4.46 5.43 -23.00
C ALA A 238 -3.17 5.64 -23.83
N VAL A 239 -2.16 6.26 -23.21
CA VAL A 239 -0.85 6.54 -23.84
C VAL A 239 -0.11 5.25 -24.21
N GLY A 240 0.34 5.17 -25.47
CA GLY A 240 1.02 4.01 -26.04
C GLY A 240 0.06 2.91 -26.54
N TYR A 241 -1.26 3.13 -26.45
CA TYR A 241 -2.29 2.26 -26.98
C TYR A 241 -3.19 3.01 -27.97
N SER A 242 -4.03 3.92 -27.48
CA SER A 242 -4.90 4.76 -28.32
C SER A 242 -4.23 6.09 -28.69
N GLU A 243 -3.31 6.56 -27.85
CA GLU A 243 -2.68 7.86 -27.99
C GLU A 243 -1.15 7.76 -28.11
N PRO A 244 -0.49 8.64 -28.89
CA PRO A 244 0.95 8.64 -29.01
C PRO A 244 1.61 9.07 -27.69
N VAL A 245 2.90 8.78 -27.57
CA VAL A 245 3.67 9.25 -26.41
C VAL A 245 3.79 10.77 -26.44
N PRO A 246 3.51 11.45 -25.31
CA PRO A 246 3.52 12.90 -25.25
C PRO A 246 4.90 13.48 -25.51
N VAL A 247 4.91 14.68 -26.08
CA VAL A 247 6.11 15.52 -26.26
C VAL A 247 5.98 16.70 -25.29
N ALA A 248 6.89 16.77 -24.32
CA ALA A 248 6.97 17.83 -23.32
C ALA A 248 8.41 17.91 -22.78
N ASP A 249 8.75 18.99 -22.07
CA ASP A 249 10.06 19.13 -21.43
C ASP A 249 10.26 18.09 -20.31
N ILE A 250 9.16 17.74 -19.63
CA ILE A 250 9.12 16.70 -18.60
C ILE A 250 7.98 15.71 -18.90
N VAL A 251 8.26 14.42 -18.86
CA VAL A 251 7.25 13.36 -18.92
C VAL A 251 7.42 12.43 -17.72
N MET A 252 6.41 12.41 -16.85
CA MET A 252 6.36 11.55 -15.67
C MET A 252 5.51 10.32 -15.96
N TRP A 253 6.06 9.15 -15.69
CA TRP A 253 5.41 7.86 -15.94
C TRP A 253 4.99 7.22 -14.62
N ASP A 254 3.70 7.33 -14.27
CA ASP A 254 3.08 6.59 -13.16
C ASP A 254 2.51 5.25 -13.64
N VAL A 255 3.36 4.52 -14.38
CA VAL A 255 3.03 3.21 -14.96
C VAL A 255 4.03 2.14 -14.50
N SER A 256 3.71 0.87 -14.76
CA SER A 256 4.55 -0.25 -14.35
C SER A 256 5.81 -0.31 -15.23
N PRO A 257 6.95 -0.81 -14.71
CA PRO A 257 8.18 -0.89 -15.49
C PRO A 257 8.04 -1.65 -16.82
N THR A 258 7.31 -2.77 -16.85
CA THR A 258 7.11 -3.54 -18.08
C THR A 258 6.18 -2.81 -19.06
N ALA A 259 5.13 -2.15 -18.57
CA ALA A 259 4.28 -1.31 -19.41
C ALA A 259 5.08 -0.17 -20.05
N LEU A 260 5.90 0.53 -19.26
CA LEU A 260 6.76 1.59 -19.77
C LEU A 260 7.73 1.12 -20.85
N ALA A 261 8.35 -0.06 -20.65
CA ALA A 261 9.23 -0.66 -21.64
C ALA A 261 8.49 -0.97 -22.95
N GLY A 262 7.24 -1.44 -22.87
CA GLY A 262 6.38 -1.66 -24.03
C GLY A 262 6.00 -0.37 -24.76
N ILE A 263 5.59 0.66 -24.03
CA ILE A 263 5.16 1.96 -24.58
C ILE A 263 6.30 2.68 -25.30
N LEU A 264 7.49 2.71 -24.69
CA LEU A 264 8.62 3.45 -25.24
C LEU A 264 9.38 2.67 -26.32
N GLY A 265 9.40 1.34 -26.23
CA GLY A 265 10.06 0.45 -27.20
C GLY A 265 11.50 0.89 -27.48
N ASP A 266 11.83 1.02 -28.76
CA ASP A 266 13.18 1.35 -29.24
C ASP A 266 13.66 2.77 -28.91
N ARG A 267 12.78 3.64 -28.40
CA ARG A 267 13.19 4.97 -27.89
C ARG A 267 13.98 4.88 -26.59
N MET A 268 13.85 3.76 -25.87
CA MET A 268 14.55 3.55 -24.63
C MET A 268 15.93 2.93 -24.88
N PRO A 269 17.00 3.37 -24.16
CA PRO A 269 18.30 2.71 -24.26
C PRO A 269 18.19 1.20 -23.96
N ALA A 270 18.76 0.36 -24.83
CA ALA A 270 18.58 -1.09 -24.79
C ALA A 270 18.89 -1.74 -23.41
N ARG A 271 19.85 -1.18 -22.65
CA ARG A 271 20.17 -1.66 -21.29
C ARG A 271 19.05 -1.37 -20.30
N VAL A 272 18.39 -0.20 -20.41
CA VAL A 272 17.27 0.19 -19.56
C VAL A 272 16.03 -0.61 -19.95
N ALA A 273 15.71 -0.72 -21.25
CA ALA A 273 14.59 -1.51 -21.75
C ALA A 273 14.66 -2.96 -21.26
N ARG A 274 15.84 -3.58 -21.34
CA ARG A 274 16.06 -4.94 -20.82
C ARG A 274 15.88 -5.03 -19.30
N ALA A 275 16.29 -4.01 -18.55
CA ALA A 275 16.13 -4.01 -17.08
C ALA A 275 14.65 -3.90 -16.67
N LEU A 276 13.91 -2.99 -17.30
CA LEU A 276 12.48 -2.77 -17.01
C LEU A 276 11.62 -3.93 -17.53
N GLY A 277 11.94 -4.48 -18.71
CA GLY A 277 11.27 -5.67 -19.25
C GLY A 277 11.51 -6.96 -18.46
N ARG A 278 12.51 -6.99 -17.58
CA ARG A 278 12.79 -8.09 -16.63
C ARG A 278 12.43 -7.74 -15.18
N PHE A 279 11.68 -6.66 -14.98
CA PHE A 279 11.20 -6.29 -13.65
C PHE A 279 10.29 -7.39 -13.10
N ARG A 280 10.48 -7.76 -11.83
CA ARG A 280 9.75 -8.87 -11.22
C ARG A 280 8.58 -8.36 -10.39
N TYR A 281 7.45 -9.01 -10.58
CA TYR A 281 6.26 -8.84 -9.78
C TYR A 281 6.17 -9.99 -8.77
N GLY A 282 5.68 -9.67 -7.58
CA GLY A 282 5.52 -10.64 -6.50
C GLY A 282 4.16 -11.34 -6.55
N PRO A 283 3.80 -12.05 -5.47
CA PRO A 283 2.47 -12.60 -5.26
C PRO A 283 1.33 -11.59 -5.52
N SER A 284 0.14 -12.11 -5.75
CA SER A 284 -1.03 -11.33 -6.13
C SER A 284 -2.06 -11.27 -5.01
N ALA A 285 -2.97 -10.31 -5.12
CA ALA A 285 -4.14 -10.23 -4.25
C ALA A 285 -5.33 -10.90 -4.95
N PHE A 286 -6.06 -11.74 -4.22
CA PHE A 286 -7.39 -12.22 -4.58
C PHE A 286 -8.38 -11.59 -3.61
N LYS A 287 -9.23 -10.69 -4.09
CA LYS A 287 -10.09 -9.87 -3.22
C LYS A 287 -11.50 -10.44 -3.16
N VAL A 288 -12.08 -10.41 -1.97
CA VAL A 288 -13.50 -10.64 -1.76
C VAL A 288 -14.07 -9.52 -0.91
N ASP A 289 -14.97 -8.73 -1.48
CA ASP A 289 -15.77 -7.77 -0.73
C ASP A 289 -17.04 -8.46 -0.23
N PHE A 290 -17.44 -8.15 0.99
CA PHE A 290 -18.68 -8.64 1.59
C PHE A 290 -19.56 -7.48 2.07
N ALA A 291 -20.86 -7.73 2.11
CA ALA A 291 -21.87 -6.99 2.84
C ALA A 291 -22.35 -7.90 3.98
N VAL A 292 -22.13 -7.50 5.23
CA VAL A 292 -22.30 -8.36 6.41
C VAL A 292 -23.29 -7.73 7.38
N GLU A 293 -24.41 -8.42 7.63
CA GLU A 293 -25.43 -7.99 8.59
C GLU A 293 -24.93 -8.13 10.04
N GLY A 294 -25.07 -7.08 10.85
CA GLY A 294 -24.66 -7.05 12.26
C GLY A 294 -23.15 -7.22 12.48
N GLY A 295 -22.34 -7.07 11.43
CA GLY A 295 -20.88 -7.15 11.45
C GLY A 295 -20.30 -8.56 11.62
N VAL A 296 -18.98 -8.68 11.54
CA VAL A 296 -18.29 -9.97 11.60
C VAL A 296 -18.26 -10.49 13.05
N PRO A 297 -18.71 -11.73 13.33
CA PRO A 297 -18.85 -12.26 14.68
C PRO A 297 -17.52 -12.81 15.23
N TRP A 298 -16.47 -11.99 15.26
CA TRP A 298 -15.13 -12.43 15.71
C TRP A 298 -15.17 -13.08 17.10
N ALA A 299 -14.51 -14.22 17.23
CA ALA A 299 -14.44 -14.94 18.51
C ALA A 299 -13.66 -14.13 19.58
N ALA A 300 -12.62 -13.41 19.17
CA ALA A 300 -11.84 -12.52 20.03
C ALA A 300 -12.49 -11.13 20.08
N GLU A 301 -12.87 -10.68 21.28
CA GLU A 301 -13.63 -9.43 21.47
C GLU A 301 -12.92 -8.19 20.90
N ALA A 302 -11.61 -8.07 21.14
CA ALA A 302 -10.81 -6.95 20.64
C ALA A 302 -10.85 -6.81 19.10
N VAL A 303 -11.06 -7.91 18.37
CA VAL A 303 -11.09 -7.91 16.91
C VAL A 303 -12.39 -7.26 16.38
N ARG A 304 -13.47 -7.24 17.17
CA ARG A 304 -14.73 -6.55 16.82
C ARG A 304 -14.57 -5.03 16.76
N GLN A 305 -13.56 -4.49 17.43
CA GLN A 305 -13.26 -3.05 17.45
C GLN A 305 -12.06 -2.68 16.58
N ALA A 306 -11.44 -3.67 15.91
CA ALA A 306 -10.24 -3.48 15.10
C ALA A 306 -10.56 -3.06 13.67
N GLY A 307 -10.06 -1.92 13.22
CA GLY A 307 -10.26 -1.47 11.83
C GLY A 307 -9.57 -2.36 10.80
N THR A 308 -8.42 -2.96 11.15
CA THR A 308 -7.71 -3.95 10.33
C THR A 308 -7.58 -5.28 11.06
N VAL A 309 -7.74 -6.40 10.36
CA VAL A 309 -7.59 -7.74 10.90
C VAL A 309 -6.69 -8.59 10.00
N HIS A 310 -5.73 -9.29 10.59
CA HIS A 310 -4.81 -10.19 9.88
C HIS A 310 -5.12 -11.65 10.22
N LEU A 311 -5.62 -12.41 9.25
CA LEU A 311 -5.95 -13.82 9.42
C LEU A 311 -4.80 -14.68 8.88
N GLY A 312 -3.81 -14.95 9.74
CA GLY A 312 -2.64 -15.76 9.39
C GLY A 312 -2.34 -16.91 10.35
N GLY A 313 -3.12 -17.08 11.41
CA GLY A 313 -2.81 -18.03 12.48
C GLY A 313 -1.51 -17.69 13.21
N SER A 314 -0.76 -18.70 13.65
CA SER A 314 0.55 -18.48 14.27
C SER A 314 1.56 -17.88 13.28
N PHE A 315 2.64 -17.28 13.78
CA PHE A 315 3.72 -16.79 12.91
C PHE A 315 4.33 -17.91 12.04
N ALA A 316 4.42 -19.14 12.57
CA ALA A 316 4.94 -20.28 11.82
C ALA A 316 4.01 -20.69 10.65
N GLU A 317 2.68 -20.64 10.87
CA GLU A 317 1.67 -20.89 9.84
C GLU A 317 1.74 -19.82 8.75
N LEU A 318 1.77 -18.54 9.14
CA LEU A 318 1.95 -17.41 8.22
C LEU A 318 3.24 -17.56 7.40
N ALA A 319 4.37 -17.86 8.04
CA ALA A 319 5.64 -18.04 7.34
C ALA A 319 5.65 -19.25 6.39
N ALA A 320 4.91 -20.32 6.69
CA ALA A 320 4.73 -21.44 5.77
C ALA A 320 3.85 -21.06 4.57
N THR A 321 2.78 -20.33 4.83
CA THR A 321 1.82 -19.84 3.84
C THR A 321 2.49 -18.91 2.83
N GLU A 322 3.22 -17.88 3.30
CA GLU A 322 3.96 -16.95 2.44
C GLU A 322 5.00 -17.68 1.58
N ARG A 323 5.70 -18.68 2.14
CA ARG A 323 6.65 -19.51 1.38
C ARG A 323 5.95 -20.33 0.29
N ALA A 324 4.78 -20.89 0.57
CA ALA A 324 4.02 -21.66 -0.42
C ALA A 324 3.56 -20.78 -1.59
N VAL A 325 2.99 -19.60 -1.27
CA VAL A 325 2.56 -18.61 -2.25
C VAL A 325 3.72 -18.16 -3.14
N HIS A 326 4.88 -17.85 -2.55
CA HIS A 326 6.09 -17.49 -3.31
C HIS A 326 6.63 -18.64 -4.18
N ALA A 327 6.37 -19.89 -3.80
CA ALA A 327 6.71 -21.08 -4.58
C ALA A 327 5.66 -21.41 -5.67
N GLY A 328 4.67 -20.54 -5.88
CA GLY A 328 3.63 -20.74 -6.88
C GLY A 328 2.51 -21.68 -6.45
N ARG A 329 2.41 -22.03 -5.16
CA ARG A 329 1.42 -22.97 -4.62
C ARG A 329 0.38 -22.23 -3.80
N MET A 330 -0.90 -22.43 -4.13
CA MET A 330 -2.01 -21.89 -3.35
C MET A 330 -2.13 -22.67 -2.03
N PRO A 331 -2.04 -22.02 -0.86
CA PRO A 331 -2.23 -22.66 0.44
C PRO A 331 -3.72 -22.87 0.73
N ASP A 332 -4.07 -23.96 1.43
CA ASP A 332 -5.45 -24.22 1.88
C ASP A 332 -5.96 -23.16 2.87
N ARG A 333 -5.05 -22.56 3.62
CA ARG A 333 -5.28 -21.54 4.65
C ARG A 333 -4.46 -20.29 4.32
N PRO A 334 -4.85 -19.50 3.31
CA PRO A 334 -4.09 -18.31 2.94
C PRO A 334 -4.08 -17.28 4.06
N PHE A 335 -3.10 -16.39 4.01
CA PHE A 335 -3.15 -15.14 4.75
C PHE A 335 -4.25 -14.28 4.15
N VAL A 336 -5.21 -13.84 4.97
CA VAL A 336 -6.29 -12.93 4.56
C VAL A 336 -6.19 -11.66 5.37
N LEU A 337 -6.05 -10.52 4.68
CA LEU A 337 -6.24 -9.22 5.29
C LEU A 337 -7.72 -8.85 5.20
N VAL A 338 -8.30 -8.41 6.31
CA VAL A 338 -9.67 -7.91 6.41
C VAL A 338 -9.64 -6.48 6.93
N ALA A 339 -10.48 -5.59 6.38
CA ALA A 339 -10.67 -4.24 6.89
C ALA A 339 -12.16 -4.00 7.23
N GLN A 340 -12.39 -3.51 8.44
CA GLN A 340 -13.68 -3.14 9.01
C GLN A 340 -13.78 -1.61 9.05
N GLN A 341 -13.67 -0.98 7.87
CA GLN A 341 -13.54 0.47 7.74
C GLN A 341 -14.74 1.23 8.33
N TYR A 342 -15.92 0.58 8.34
CA TYR A 342 -17.14 1.12 8.92
C TYR A 342 -17.05 1.44 10.42
N LEU A 343 -16.10 0.83 11.15
CA LEU A 343 -15.87 1.14 12.57
C LEU A 343 -15.34 2.56 12.78
N ALA A 344 -14.58 3.08 11.82
CA ALA A 344 -14.10 4.45 11.81
C ALA A 344 -15.03 5.39 11.02
N ASP A 345 -15.65 4.88 9.95
CA ASP A 345 -16.53 5.64 9.06
C ASP A 345 -17.88 4.92 8.88
N PRO A 346 -18.83 5.09 9.83
CA PRO A 346 -20.11 4.39 9.80
C PRO A 346 -20.96 4.69 8.56
N ALA A 347 -20.74 5.84 7.91
CA ALA A 347 -21.48 6.27 6.71
C ALA A 347 -21.27 5.34 5.50
N ARG A 348 -20.31 4.43 5.55
CA ARG A 348 -20.11 3.38 4.54
C ARG A 348 -21.14 2.25 4.59
N SER A 349 -21.89 2.16 5.69
CA SER A 349 -22.87 1.09 5.93
C SER A 349 -24.26 1.46 5.42
N VAL A 350 -25.05 0.44 5.11
CA VAL A 350 -26.48 0.60 4.76
C VAL A 350 -27.29 -0.03 5.88
N GLY A 351 -27.82 0.79 6.78
CA GLY A 351 -28.48 0.31 8.00
C GLY A 351 -27.51 -0.52 8.86
N ASP A 352 -27.92 -1.74 9.20
CA ASP A 352 -27.12 -2.71 9.97
C ASP A 352 -26.29 -3.66 9.07
N VAL A 353 -26.18 -3.37 7.77
CA VAL A 353 -25.33 -4.13 6.85
C VAL A 353 -24.04 -3.35 6.58
N HIS A 354 -22.91 -3.96 6.95
CA HIS A 354 -21.61 -3.31 6.92
C HIS A 354 -20.73 -3.82 5.78
N PRO A 355 -19.98 -2.94 5.09
CA PRO A 355 -18.97 -3.36 4.13
C PRO A 355 -17.77 -3.97 4.84
N VAL A 356 -17.38 -5.17 4.41
CA VAL A 356 -16.15 -5.84 4.84
C VAL A 356 -15.26 -6.05 3.63
N TYR A 357 -14.14 -5.33 3.61
CA TYR A 357 -13.10 -5.47 2.59
C TYR A 357 -12.18 -6.62 2.97
N SER A 358 -11.86 -7.52 2.03
CA SER A 358 -10.83 -8.53 2.28
C SER A 358 -10.04 -8.92 1.04
N TYR A 359 -8.79 -9.35 1.23
CA TYR A 359 -8.05 -10.06 0.18
C TYR A 359 -7.12 -11.13 0.77
N ALA A 360 -6.96 -12.21 0.00
CA ALA A 360 -5.98 -13.26 0.25
C ALA A 360 -4.69 -13.01 -0.54
N HIS A 361 -3.56 -13.41 0.04
CA HIS A 361 -2.32 -13.57 -0.73
C HIS A 361 -2.39 -14.86 -1.55
N VAL A 362 -2.21 -14.74 -2.86
CA VAL A 362 -2.24 -15.87 -3.81
C VAL A 362 -0.99 -15.84 -4.69
N PRO A 363 -0.61 -16.97 -5.33
CA PRO A 363 0.50 -17.00 -6.28
C PRO A 363 0.41 -15.88 -7.33
N HIS A 364 1.57 -15.43 -7.83
CA HIS A 364 1.60 -14.43 -8.90
C HIS A 364 0.82 -14.91 -10.12
N GLY A 365 -0.13 -14.11 -10.60
CA GLY A 365 -0.97 -14.47 -11.74
C GLY A 365 -1.88 -15.68 -11.50
N TYR A 366 -2.25 -15.96 -10.24
CA TYR A 366 -3.13 -17.08 -9.91
C TYR A 366 -4.46 -17.00 -10.66
N THR A 367 -4.81 -18.08 -11.36
CA THR A 367 -6.02 -18.18 -12.21
C THR A 367 -7.14 -18.99 -11.59
N GLY A 368 -6.91 -19.60 -10.41
CA GLY A 368 -7.95 -20.35 -9.71
C GLY A 368 -8.85 -19.45 -8.87
N ASP A 369 -9.83 -20.07 -8.22
CA ASP A 369 -10.73 -19.41 -7.27
C ASP A 369 -10.23 -19.62 -5.84
N ALA A 370 -10.14 -18.54 -5.07
CA ALA A 370 -9.78 -18.56 -3.64
C ALA A 370 -10.95 -18.14 -2.72
N PHE A 371 -12.15 -17.91 -3.26
CA PHE A 371 -13.32 -17.49 -2.50
C PHE A 371 -13.62 -18.43 -1.32
N GLY A 372 -13.69 -19.73 -1.58
CA GLY A 372 -13.95 -20.73 -0.54
C GLY A 372 -12.90 -20.72 0.58
N ALA A 373 -11.63 -20.52 0.23
CA ALA A 373 -10.52 -20.43 1.18
C ALA A 373 -10.57 -19.15 2.01
N VAL A 374 -10.92 -18.00 1.40
CA VAL A 374 -11.10 -16.72 2.09
C VAL A 374 -12.23 -16.83 3.12
N VAL A 375 -13.40 -17.32 2.70
CA VAL A 375 -14.55 -17.48 3.59
C VAL A 375 -14.25 -18.47 4.71
N ALA A 376 -13.63 -19.62 4.41
CA ALA A 376 -13.23 -20.58 5.43
C ALA A 376 -12.25 -20.01 6.44
N GLN A 377 -11.35 -19.11 5.99
CA GLN A 377 -10.39 -18.49 6.88
C GLN A 377 -11.02 -17.42 7.78
N ILE A 378 -11.99 -16.64 7.29
CA ILE A 378 -12.77 -15.74 8.14
C ILE A 378 -13.60 -16.56 9.14
N GLU A 379 -14.29 -17.61 8.68
CA GLU A 379 -15.12 -18.49 9.51
C GLU A 379 -14.34 -19.15 10.66
N ARG A 380 -13.07 -19.52 10.44
CA ARG A 380 -12.19 -20.07 11.49
C ARG A 380 -12.07 -19.16 12.71
N PHE A 381 -12.02 -17.84 12.50
CA PHE A 381 -11.85 -16.84 13.56
C PHE A 381 -13.16 -16.10 13.92
N ALA A 382 -14.21 -16.28 13.12
CA ALA A 382 -15.54 -15.72 13.33
C ALA A 382 -16.64 -16.75 12.97
N PRO A 383 -16.88 -17.76 13.83
CA PRO A 383 -17.94 -18.73 13.60
C PRO A 383 -19.31 -18.06 13.43
N GLY A 384 -20.06 -18.45 12.40
CA GLY A 384 -21.32 -17.82 12.00
C GLY A 384 -21.14 -16.63 11.05
N PHE A 385 -19.95 -16.39 10.52
CA PHE A 385 -19.70 -15.32 9.55
C PHE A 385 -20.52 -15.54 8.28
N ARG A 386 -20.49 -16.75 7.70
CA ARG A 386 -21.24 -17.07 6.47
C ARG A 386 -22.72 -16.74 6.57
N ASP A 387 -23.33 -17.00 7.72
CA ASP A 387 -24.76 -16.79 7.94
C ASP A 387 -25.15 -15.31 7.94
N ARG A 388 -24.18 -14.40 8.11
CA ARG A 388 -24.38 -12.94 8.10
C ARG A 388 -24.04 -12.30 6.76
N VAL A 389 -23.50 -13.04 5.79
CA VAL A 389 -23.14 -12.49 4.48
C VAL A 389 -24.39 -12.32 3.63
N VAL A 390 -24.74 -11.06 3.35
CA VAL A 390 -25.91 -10.69 2.53
C VAL A 390 -25.55 -10.62 1.04
N ALA A 391 -24.34 -10.16 0.73
CA ALA A 391 -23.82 -10.08 -0.63
C ALA A 391 -22.29 -10.18 -0.63
N HIS A 392 -21.72 -10.60 -1.75
CA HIS A 392 -20.27 -10.61 -1.94
C HIS A 392 -19.89 -10.33 -3.40
N ARG A 393 -18.65 -9.89 -3.61
CA ARG A 393 -18.04 -9.70 -4.92
C ARG A 393 -16.61 -10.19 -4.89
N VAL A 394 -16.25 -10.98 -5.89
CA VAL A 394 -14.90 -11.48 -6.10
C VAL A 394 -14.19 -10.60 -7.12
N SER A 395 -12.94 -10.26 -6.84
CA SER A 395 -12.00 -9.71 -7.82
C SER A 395 -10.73 -10.55 -7.85
N SER A 396 -10.57 -11.31 -8.93
CA SER A 396 -9.42 -12.15 -9.19
C SER A 396 -8.16 -11.31 -9.51
N PRO A 397 -6.97 -11.91 -9.50
CA PRO A 397 -5.75 -11.27 -10.00
C PRO A 397 -5.87 -10.69 -11.42
N ALA A 398 -6.66 -11.33 -12.29
CA ALA A 398 -6.91 -10.85 -13.65
C ALA A 398 -7.79 -9.59 -13.63
N ASP A 399 -8.86 -9.57 -12.84
CA ASP A 399 -9.75 -8.40 -12.70
C ASP A 399 -8.98 -7.18 -12.17
N PHE A 400 -8.05 -7.38 -11.23
CA PHE A 400 -7.17 -6.31 -10.77
C PHE A 400 -6.27 -5.75 -11.88
N ALA A 401 -5.68 -6.63 -12.70
CA ALA A 401 -4.79 -6.22 -13.78
C ALA A 401 -5.56 -5.51 -14.91
N GLU A 402 -6.79 -5.92 -15.18
CA GLU A 402 -7.69 -5.28 -16.14
C GLU A 402 -8.17 -3.91 -15.62
N GLY A 403 -8.60 -3.84 -14.37
CA GLY A 403 -9.06 -2.59 -13.74
C GLY A 403 -7.95 -1.58 -13.50
N ASN A 404 -6.69 -2.01 -13.41
CA ASN A 404 -5.52 -1.16 -13.31
C ASN A 404 -4.27 -1.87 -13.86
N ALA A 405 -3.78 -1.41 -15.02
CA ALA A 405 -2.61 -1.98 -15.70
C ALA A 405 -1.31 -1.96 -14.87
N ASN A 406 -1.25 -1.19 -13.77
CA ASN A 406 -0.14 -1.23 -12.82
C ASN A 406 -0.10 -2.50 -11.97
N PHE A 407 -1.25 -3.17 -11.78
CA PHE A 407 -1.37 -4.39 -10.99
C PHE A 407 -1.06 -5.62 -11.86
N VAL A 408 0.13 -5.65 -12.45
CA VAL A 408 0.57 -6.72 -13.34
C VAL A 408 0.44 -8.08 -12.65
N GLY A 409 -0.34 -8.98 -13.27
CA GLY A 409 -0.65 -10.31 -12.73
C GLY A 409 -1.43 -10.29 -11.41
N GLY A 410 -2.03 -9.17 -11.01
CA GLY A 410 -2.74 -8.95 -9.75
C GLY A 410 -1.85 -8.52 -8.58
N ASN A 411 -0.60 -8.14 -8.82
CA ASN A 411 0.30 -7.65 -7.76
C ASN A 411 0.03 -6.17 -7.44
N ILE A 412 -0.67 -5.92 -6.33
CA ILE A 412 -1.06 -4.57 -5.90
C ILE A 412 0.10 -3.70 -5.37
N LEU A 413 1.29 -4.28 -5.18
CA LEU A 413 2.48 -3.56 -4.72
C LEU A 413 3.37 -3.03 -5.87
N THR A 414 3.04 -3.36 -7.12
CA THR A 414 3.85 -3.03 -8.32
C THR A 414 5.34 -3.41 -8.13
N GLY A 415 5.59 -4.67 -7.76
CA GLY A 415 6.93 -5.26 -7.65
C GLY A 415 7.06 -6.32 -6.56
N ALA A 416 8.05 -7.20 -6.69
CA ALA A 416 8.29 -8.35 -5.81
C ALA A 416 8.78 -8.03 -4.38
N LYS A 417 9.21 -6.79 -4.14
CA LYS A 417 9.77 -6.28 -2.88
C LYS A 417 10.89 -7.15 -2.28
N ASP A 418 11.62 -7.86 -3.14
CA ASP A 418 12.89 -8.48 -2.78
C ASP A 418 13.96 -7.42 -2.46
N ILE A 419 15.07 -7.85 -1.85
CA ILE A 419 16.17 -6.96 -1.43
C ILE A 419 16.63 -6.05 -2.57
N ARG A 420 16.74 -6.58 -3.79
CA ARG A 420 17.20 -5.81 -4.95
C ARG A 420 16.21 -4.70 -5.29
N GLN A 421 14.93 -5.01 -5.39
CA GLN A 421 13.89 -4.03 -5.73
C GLN A 421 13.57 -3.08 -4.58
N LEU A 422 13.77 -3.49 -3.32
CA LEU A 422 13.66 -2.61 -2.16
C LEU A 422 14.79 -1.57 -2.12
N VAL A 423 16.02 -1.98 -2.43
CA VAL A 423 17.20 -1.09 -2.41
C VAL A 423 17.29 -0.18 -3.64
N PHE A 424 17.07 -0.75 -4.83
CA PHE A 424 17.34 -0.05 -6.08
C PHE A 424 16.07 0.34 -6.86
N GLY A 425 14.89 -0.15 -6.47
CA GLY A 425 13.66 0.04 -7.24
C GLY A 425 13.69 -0.72 -8.57
N PRO A 426 13.41 -0.06 -9.71
CA PRO A 426 13.20 -0.73 -10.98
C PRO A 426 14.50 -1.25 -11.63
N ARG A 427 15.64 -0.64 -11.34
CA ARG A 427 16.94 -1.00 -11.91
C ARG A 427 18.08 -0.66 -10.96
N ILE A 428 19.18 -1.39 -11.06
CA ILE A 428 20.39 -1.10 -10.29
C ILE A 428 20.95 0.26 -10.73
N GLY A 429 21.08 1.18 -9.78
CA GLY A 429 21.65 2.52 -9.99
C GLY A 429 21.31 3.48 -8.86
N LEU A 430 22.00 4.63 -8.82
CA LEU A 430 21.79 5.69 -7.83
C LEU A 430 20.68 6.68 -8.24
N ARG A 431 20.11 6.49 -9.42
CA ARG A 431 19.11 7.35 -10.03
C ARG A 431 17.88 6.50 -10.39
N PRO A 432 17.07 6.09 -9.40
CA PRO A 432 16.02 5.09 -9.60
C PRO A 432 14.84 5.60 -10.44
N TYR A 433 14.67 6.92 -10.55
CA TYR A 433 13.62 7.56 -11.35
C TYR A 433 14.00 7.77 -12.81
N ASP A 434 15.31 7.87 -13.11
CA ASP A 434 15.80 8.09 -14.48
C ASP A 434 15.66 6.83 -15.34
N ILE A 435 15.10 6.98 -16.55
CA ILE A 435 14.96 5.87 -17.53
C ILE A 435 15.93 5.99 -18.73
N GLY A 436 16.88 6.93 -18.67
CA GLY A 436 17.90 7.09 -19.71
C GLY A 436 17.42 7.81 -20.97
N ILE A 437 16.24 8.44 -20.93
CA ILE A 437 15.76 9.36 -21.95
C ILE A 437 15.63 10.73 -21.28
N THR A 438 16.25 11.76 -21.88
CA THR A 438 16.19 13.13 -21.36
C THR A 438 14.74 13.59 -21.26
N GLY A 439 14.36 14.18 -20.14
CA GLY A 439 12.99 14.65 -19.88
C GLY A 439 12.02 13.56 -19.39
N HIS A 440 12.35 12.27 -19.42
CA HIS A 440 11.44 11.20 -18.98
C HIS A 440 11.85 10.56 -17.64
N TYR A 441 10.88 10.38 -16.75
CA TYR A 441 11.09 9.84 -15.40
C TYR A 441 10.00 8.83 -15.02
N LEU A 442 10.39 7.73 -14.38
CA LEU A 442 9.45 6.79 -13.76
C LEU A 442 9.13 7.26 -12.35
N CYS A 443 7.85 7.35 -12.00
CA CYS A 443 7.41 7.81 -10.68
C CYS A 443 6.43 6.86 -9.96
N SER A 444 6.22 5.66 -10.49
CA SER A 444 5.26 4.70 -9.91
C SER A 444 5.74 4.03 -8.63
N ALA A 445 4.86 3.20 -8.03
CA ALA A 445 5.13 2.37 -6.85
C ALA A 445 6.29 1.35 -7.04
N ALA A 446 6.80 1.20 -8.26
CA ALA A 446 8.01 0.45 -8.56
C ALA A 446 9.30 1.19 -8.17
N THR A 447 9.23 2.51 -7.94
CA THR A 447 10.35 3.36 -7.52
C THR A 447 10.33 3.60 -6.01
N PRO A 448 11.48 3.95 -5.39
CA PRO A 448 11.53 4.26 -3.97
C PRO A 448 10.69 5.51 -3.62
N PRO A 449 10.09 5.58 -2.42
CA PRO A 449 10.19 4.62 -1.31
C PRO A 449 9.41 3.31 -1.47
N GLY A 450 8.51 3.21 -2.45
CA GLY A 450 7.79 1.98 -2.75
C GLY A 450 6.27 2.14 -2.79
N PRO A 451 5.52 1.07 -2.51
CA PRO A 451 4.07 1.07 -2.63
C PRO A 451 3.39 1.79 -1.47
N GLY A 452 2.18 2.28 -1.72
CA GLY A 452 1.34 2.97 -0.75
C GLY A 452 0.73 4.24 -1.34
N ALA A 453 -0.41 4.66 -0.79
CA ALA A 453 -1.12 5.87 -1.24
C ALA A 453 -0.50 7.17 -0.69
N HIS A 454 0.83 7.23 -0.55
CA HIS A 454 1.53 8.32 0.12
C HIS A 454 2.12 9.38 -0.83
N GLY A 455 2.08 9.17 -2.16
CA GLY A 455 2.53 10.12 -3.17
C GLY A 455 4.04 10.37 -3.30
N MET A 456 4.84 9.98 -2.31
CA MET A 456 6.28 10.28 -2.27
C MET A 456 7.12 9.77 -3.45
N CYS A 457 6.74 8.70 -4.16
CA CYS A 457 7.47 8.30 -5.37
C CYS A 457 7.36 9.38 -6.45
N GLY A 458 6.15 9.95 -6.58
CA GLY A 458 5.83 11.10 -7.42
C GLY A 458 6.68 12.32 -7.10
N VAL A 459 6.63 12.75 -5.84
CA VAL A 459 7.36 13.92 -5.34
C VAL A 459 8.86 13.81 -5.62
N GLN A 460 9.47 12.65 -5.33
CA GLN A 460 10.91 12.47 -5.51
C GLN A 460 11.31 12.46 -6.99
N ALA A 461 10.50 11.85 -7.84
CA ALA A 461 10.72 11.85 -9.28
C ALA A 461 10.55 13.26 -9.88
N ALA A 462 9.52 14.02 -9.47
CA ALA A 462 9.31 15.41 -9.90
C ALA A 462 10.47 16.32 -9.47
N ARG A 463 10.92 16.22 -8.20
CA ARG A 463 12.11 16.95 -7.71
C ARG A 463 13.37 16.58 -8.49
N ARG A 464 13.51 15.31 -8.90
CA ARG A 464 14.60 14.87 -9.78
C ARG A 464 14.49 15.50 -11.17
N ALA A 465 13.30 15.60 -11.74
CA ALA A 465 13.04 16.21 -13.05
C ALA A 465 13.37 17.71 -13.05
N LEU A 466 12.90 18.45 -12.04
CA LEU A 466 13.15 19.88 -11.87
C LEU A 466 14.65 20.21 -11.81
N ARG A 467 15.46 19.39 -11.12
CA ARG A 467 16.92 19.57 -11.06
C ARG A 467 17.66 19.30 -12.38
N SER A 468 16.98 18.79 -13.39
CA SER A 468 17.55 18.56 -14.74
C SER A 468 17.09 19.59 -15.76
N LEU A 469 16.18 20.49 -15.39
CA LEU A 469 15.90 21.65 -16.24
C LEU A 469 17.14 22.56 -16.28
N PRO A 470 17.39 23.20 -17.44
CA PRO A 470 18.54 24.08 -17.65
C PRO A 470 18.51 25.35 -16.80
#